data_AF-A0AA87ZQH3-F1
#
_entry.id   AF-A0AA87ZQH3-F1
#
_cell.length_a   1.000
_cell.length_b   1.000
_cell.length_c   1.000
_cell.angle_alpha   90.00
_cell.angle_beta   90.00
_cell.angle_gamma   90.00
#
_symmetry.space_group_name_H-M   'P 1'
#
loop_
_entity.id
_entity.type
_entity.pdbx_description
1 polymer ?
#
loop_
_entity_poly.entity_id
_entity_poly.type
_entity_poly.pdbx_seq_one_letter_code
_entity_poly.pdbx_strand_id
1 'polypeptide(L)'
;MGYIYAAMYRAKETIKKELVKKDDYAVYWDIIDHRWEQHRNLPLHAAGFYLNPKNFYGTEGDMHNDILSGMFDCIERLVPDTKVQEKIIKEISSY
;
A
#
# COMPACT_ATOMS: atom_id res chain seq x y z
N MET A 1 -1.07 -11.59 -5.36
CA MET A 1 -0.42 -11.00 -4.17
C MET A 1 -0.99 -9.65 -3.75
N GLY A 2 -1.34 -8.72 -4.66
CA GLY A 2 -1.99 -7.45 -4.29
C GLY A 2 -3.38 -7.57 -3.65
N TYR A 3 -4.06 -8.71 -3.82
CA TYR A 3 -5.36 -8.98 -3.18
C TYR A 3 -5.29 -9.06 -1.65
N ILE A 4 -4.16 -9.50 -1.08
CA ILE A 4 -4.00 -9.58 0.37
C ILE A 4 -3.93 -8.17 0.95
N TYR A 5 -3.15 -7.30 0.32
CA TYR A 5 -3.12 -5.88 0.67
C TYR A 5 -4.48 -5.21 0.46
N ALA A 6 -5.18 -5.52 -0.64
CA ALA A 6 -6.53 -5.01 -0.89
C ALA A 6 -7.52 -5.41 0.21
N ALA A 7 -7.47 -6.67 0.68
CA ALA A 7 -8.31 -7.15 1.76
C ALA A 7 -7.99 -6.43 3.07
N MET A 8 -6.70 -6.23 3.37
CA MET A 8 -6.26 -5.50 4.55
C MET A 8 -6.70 -4.03 4.52
N TYR A 9 -6.53 -3.38 3.38
CA TYR A 9 -6.96 -2.00 3.15
C TYR A 9 -8.48 -1.85 3.36
N ARG A 10 -9.28 -2.74 2.76
CA ARG A 10 -10.74 -2.76 2.94
C ARG A 10 -11.15 -3.01 4.39
N ALA A 11 -10.45 -3.89 5.10
CA ALA A 11 -10.71 -4.13 6.52
C ALA A 11 -10.48 -2.87 7.35
N LYS A 12 -9.36 -2.17 7.14
CA LYS A 12 -9.06 -0.90 7.81
C LYS A 12 -10.10 0.18 7.51
N GLU A 13 -10.48 0.36 6.26
CA GLU A 13 -11.52 1.32 5.87
C GLU A 13 -12.89 0.97 6.46
N THR A 14 -13.23 -0.32 6.54
CA THR A 14 -14.47 -0.76 7.21
C THR A 14 -14.45 -0.41 8.69
N ILE A 15 -13.34 -0.65 9.39
CA ILE A 15 -13.19 -0.30 10.81
C ILE A 15 -13.36 1.21 11.00
N LYS A 16 -12.72 2.03 10.16
CA LYS A 16 -12.85 3.51 10.19
C LYS A 16 -14.27 3.98 9.88
N LYS A 17 -15.01 3.26 9.03
CA LYS A 17 -16.41 3.57 8.73
C LYS A 17 -17.33 3.31 9.93
N GLU A 18 -17.10 2.21 10.65
CA GLU A 18 -17.89 1.84 11.83
C GLU A 18 -17.50 2.66 13.07
N LEU A 19 -16.20 2.88 13.26
CA LEU A 19 -15.63 3.67 14.35
C LEU A 19 -15.25 5.04 13.78
N VAL A 20 -16.14 6.02 13.89
CA VAL A 20 -15.96 7.34 13.26
C VAL A 20 -14.84 8.15 13.92
N LYS A 21 -14.59 7.95 15.22
CA LYS A 21 -13.56 8.68 15.96
C LYS A 21 -12.19 8.04 15.75
N LYS A 22 -11.20 8.88 15.43
CA LYS A 22 -9.81 8.45 15.21
C LYS A 22 -9.25 7.65 16.37
N ASP A 23 -9.47 8.09 17.59
CA ASP A 23 -8.92 7.43 18.77
C ASP A 23 -9.48 6.01 18.94
N ASP A 24 -10.71 5.75 18.47
CA ASP A 24 -11.36 4.46 18.59
C ASP A 24 -10.84 3.46 17.54
N TYR A 25 -10.64 3.88 16.28
CA TYR A 25 -10.10 2.98 15.24
C TYR A 25 -8.58 2.88 15.21
N ALA A 26 -7.85 3.90 15.67
CA ALA A 26 -6.39 3.94 15.60
C ALA A 26 -5.76 2.76 16.36
N VAL A 27 -6.34 2.37 17.51
CA VAL A 27 -5.87 1.21 18.29
C VAL A 27 -5.94 -0.08 17.48
N TYR A 28 -7.04 -0.28 16.73
CA TYR A 28 -7.18 -1.46 15.88
C TYR A 28 -6.24 -1.43 14.69
N TRP A 29 -6.07 -0.25 14.07
CA TRP A 29 -5.12 -0.07 12.98
C TRP A 29 -3.69 -0.37 13.43
N ASP A 30 -3.29 0.11 14.61
CA ASP A 30 -1.96 -0.12 15.18
C ASP A 30 -1.70 -1.61 15.46
N ILE A 31 -2.67 -2.34 16.01
CA ILE A 31 -2.57 -3.80 16.19
C ILE A 31 -2.43 -4.51 14.85
N ILE A 32 -3.19 -4.09 13.84
CA ILE A 32 -3.13 -4.64 12.49
C ILE A 32 -1.75 -4.37 11.90
N ASP A 33 -1.26 -3.13 11.94
CA ASP A 33 0.02 -2.73 11.40
C ASP A 33 1.17 -3.45 12.07
N HIS A 34 1.18 -3.53 13.39
CA HIS A 34 2.21 -4.24 14.13
C HIS A 34 2.29 -5.73 13.72
N ARG A 35 1.14 -6.38 13.48
CA ARG A 35 1.12 -7.77 12.99
C ARG A 35 1.51 -7.87 11.53
N TRP A 36 1.14 -6.88 10.73
CA TRP A 36 1.36 -6.85 9.29
C TRP A 36 2.83 -6.56 8.93
N GLU A 37 3.50 -5.66 9.66
CA GLU A 37 4.92 -5.33 9.51
C GLU A 37 5.86 -6.53 9.74
N GLN A 38 5.45 -7.51 10.56
CA GLN A 38 6.22 -8.74 10.77
C GLN A 38 6.28 -9.63 9.51
N HIS A 39 5.48 -9.34 8.48
CA HIS A 39 5.50 -10.09 7.22
C HIS A 39 6.51 -9.50 6.21
N ARG A 40 7.53 -10.30 5.86
CA ARG A 40 8.66 -9.95 4.96
C ARG A 40 8.30 -9.40 3.57
N ASN A 41 7.10 -9.67 3.07
CA ASN A 41 6.69 -9.36 1.69
C ASN A 41 5.87 -8.05 1.57
N LEU A 42 5.86 -7.22 2.61
CA LEU A 42 5.06 -5.99 2.67
C LEU A 42 5.20 -5.09 1.42
N PRO A 43 6.42 -4.79 0.92
CA PRO A 43 6.57 -3.93 -0.26
C PRO A 43 6.03 -4.59 -1.53
N LEU A 44 6.21 -5.90 -1.68
CA LEU A 44 5.70 -6.65 -2.83
C LEU A 44 4.17 -6.70 -2.86
N HIS A 45 3.54 -6.80 -1.68
CA HIS A 45 2.09 -6.73 -1.55
C HIS A 45 1.54 -5.33 -1.88
N ALA A 46 2.22 -4.27 -1.42
CA ALA A 46 1.87 -2.89 -1.72
C ALA A 46 2.04 -2.57 -3.23
N ALA A 47 3.20 -2.91 -3.81
CA ALA A 47 3.44 -2.75 -5.25
C ALA A 47 2.42 -3.54 -6.09
N GLY A 48 2.09 -4.77 -5.69
CA GLY A 48 1.09 -5.57 -6.37
C GLY A 48 -0.35 -5.06 -6.22
N PHE A 49 -0.63 -4.26 -5.20
CA PHE A 49 -1.91 -3.54 -5.07
C PHE A 49 -1.93 -2.32 -5.99
N TYR A 50 -0.88 -1.50 -5.93
CA TYR A 50 -0.71 -0.28 -6.73
C TYR A 50 -0.79 -0.57 -8.23
N LEU A 51 -0.02 -1.56 -8.70
CA LEU A 51 0.07 -1.91 -10.12
C LEU A 51 -1.14 -2.69 -10.64
N ASN A 52 -2.13 -3.02 -9.80
CA ASN A 52 -3.32 -3.74 -10.25
C ASN A 52 -4.42 -2.74 -10.66
N PRO A 53 -4.78 -2.64 -11.96
CA PRO A 53 -5.76 -1.66 -12.44
C PRO A 53 -7.11 -1.76 -11.74
N LYS A 54 -7.54 -2.98 -11.37
CA LYS A 54 -8.82 -3.20 -10.69
C LYS A 54 -8.85 -2.56 -9.30
N ASN A 55 -7.69 -2.52 -8.62
CA ASN A 55 -7.58 -1.89 -7.31
C ASN A 55 -7.27 -0.41 -7.45
N PHE A 56 -6.33 -0.06 -8.34
CA PHE A 56 -5.93 1.32 -8.61
C PHE A 56 -7.12 2.22 -8.95
N TYR A 57 -7.95 1.81 -9.91
CA TYR A 57 -9.16 2.56 -10.30
C TYR A 57 -10.38 2.28 -9.42
N GLY A 58 -10.34 1.22 -8.60
CA GLY A 58 -11.43 0.83 -7.70
C GLY A 58 -11.32 1.41 -6.30
N THR A 59 -10.25 2.15 -6.00
CA THR A 59 -10.07 2.84 -4.72
C THR A 59 -10.67 4.24 -4.87
N GLU A 60 -11.76 4.51 -4.16
CA GLU A 60 -12.41 5.83 -4.17
C GLU A 60 -11.62 6.78 -3.26
N GLY A 61 -10.90 7.75 -3.86
CA GLY A 61 -10.16 8.80 -3.14
C GLY A 61 -8.65 8.77 -3.35
N ASP A 62 -7.93 9.61 -2.60
CA ASP A 62 -6.47 9.65 -2.65
C ASP A 62 -5.89 8.35 -2.13
N MET A 63 -5.00 7.76 -2.93
CA MET A 63 -4.26 6.59 -2.54
C MET A 63 -3.35 6.94 -1.35
N HIS A 64 -3.40 6.14 -0.29
CA HIS A 64 -2.56 6.37 0.88
C HIS A 64 -1.07 6.43 0.50
N ASN A 65 -0.35 7.42 1.02
CA ASN A 65 1.09 7.58 0.83
C ASN A 65 1.87 6.31 1.18
N ASP A 66 1.37 5.52 2.14
CA ASP A 66 1.98 4.25 2.54
C ASP A 66 2.02 3.21 1.40
N ILE A 67 1.04 3.25 0.50
CA ILE A 67 0.95 2.34 -0.66
C ILE A 67 2.00 2.73 -1.70
N LEU A 68 2.12 4.03 -1.97
CA LEU A 68 3.14 4.58 -2.86
C LEU A 68 4.55 4.32 -2.30
N SER A 69 4.76 4.58 -1.01
CA SER A 69 6.03 4.29 -0.32
C SER A 69 6.37 2.82 -0.40
N GLY A 70 5.43 1.92 -0.08
CA GLY A 70 5.66 0.48 -0.17
C GLY A 70 5.94 -0.01 -1.60
N MET A 71 5.42 0.69 -2.61
CA MET A 71 5.73 0.41 -4.01
C MET A 71 7.15 0.84 -4.38
N PHE A 72 7.60 2.02 -3.95
CA PHE A 72 8.98 2.47 -4.13
C PHE A 72 9.97 1.57 -3.38
N ASP A 73 9.68 1.21 -2.13
CA ASP A 73 10.49 0.24 -1.36
C ASP A 73 10.65 -1.09 -2.09
N CYS A 74 9.61 -1.52 -2.82
CA CYS A 74 9.67 -2.73 -3.62
C CYS A 74 10.61 -2.58 -4.82
N ILE A 75 10.58 -1.43 -5.50
CA ILE A 75 11.46 -1.12 -6.63
C ILE A 75 12.91 -1.07 -6.17
N GLU A 76 13.19 -0.39 -5.06
CA GLU A 76 14.55 -0.30 -4.50
C GLU A 76 15.13 -1.67 -4.16
N ARG A 77 14.31 -2.59 -3.63
CA ARG A 77 14.75 -3.95 -3.29
C ARG A 77 14.96 -4.84 -4.51
N LEU A 78 14.21 -4.64 -5.59
CA LEU A 78 14.25 -5.51 -6.77
C LEU A 78 15.24 -5.02 -7.84
N VAL A 79 15.48 -3.72 -7.91
CA VAL A 79 16.29 -3.08 -8.95
C VAL A 79 17.51 -2.44 -8.29
N PRO A 80 18.71 -3.03 -8.38
CA PRO A 80 19.90 -2.44 -7.77
C PRO A 80 20.47 -1.23 -8.53
N ASP A 81 20.10 -1.04 -9.81
CA ASP A 81 20.57 0.07 -10.64
C ASP A 81 19.68 1.31 -10.46
N THR A 82 20.25 2.37 -9.88
CA THR A 82 19.57 3.64 -9.63
C THR A 82 19.11 4.36 -10.89
N LYS A 83 19.80 4.23 -12.03
CA LYS A 83 19.34 4.85 -13.29
C LYS A 83 18.07 4.19 -13.80
N VAL A 84 17.95 2.88 -13.60
CA VAL A 84 16.74 2.14 -13.96
C VAL A 84 15.62 2.49 -13.00
N GLN A 85 15.89 2.61 -11.70
CA GLN A 85 14.89 3.07 -10.71
C GLN A 85 14.34 4.46 -11.08
N GLU A 86 15.21 5.45 -11.34
CA GLU A 86 14.79 6.81 -11.73
C GLU A 86 13.89 6.81 -12.97
N LYS A 87 14.22 5.99 -13.97
CA LYS A 87 13.41 5.86 -15.17
C LYS A 87 12.02 5.29 -14.87
N ILE A 88 11.96 4.23 -14.04
CA ILE A 88 10.70 3.61 -13.61
C ILE A 88 9.83 4.64 -12.87
N ILE A 89 10.40 5.36 -11.89
CA ILE A 89 9.66 6.38 -11.12
C ILE A 89 9.12 7.47 -12.04
N LYS A 90 9.94 7.93 -12.99
CA LYS A 90 9.52 8.95 -13.97
C LYS A 90 8.35 8.48 -14.84
N GLU A 91 8.37 7.24 -15.32
CA GLU A 91 7.28 6.67 -16.10
C GLU A 91 5.99 6.52 -15.27
N ILE A 92 6.09 6.10 -14.00
CA ILE A 92 4.94 6.02 -13.09
C ILE A 92 4.33 7.41 -12.85
N SER A 93 5.16 8.43 -12.63
CA SER A 93 4.68 9.81 -12.42
C SER A 93 4.09 10.47 -13.66
N SER A 94 4.30 9.89 -14.84
CA SER A 94 3.76 10.39 -16.11
C SER A 94 2.36 9.87 -16.42
N TYR A 95 1.85 8.95 -15.60
CA TYR A 95 0.55 8.29 -15.74
C TYR A 95 -0.48 8.92 -14.79
#